data_AF-A0A9D4KAP9-F1
#
_entry.id   AF-A0A9D4KAP9-F1
#
_cell.length_a   1.000
_cell.length_b   1.000
_cell.length_c   1.000
_cell.angle_alpha   90.00
_cell.angle_beta   90.00
_cell.angle_gamma   90.00
#
_symmetry.space_group_name_H-M   'P 1'
#
loop_
_entity.id
_entity.type
_entity.pdbx_description
1 polymer ?
#
loop_
_entity_poly.entity_id
_entity_poly.type
_entity_poly.pdbx_seq_one_letter_code
_entity_poly.pdbx_strand_id
1 'polypeptide(L)' 'MLVPRLRRYAATVDLTIRLVSKHALARVHRRKFKKIYGKLIDTWDDYEDDEITTTQLPRRCSHIAGLGSD' A
#
# COMPACT_ATOMS: atom_id res chain seq x y z
N MET A 1 -7.89 -11.08 -44.15
CA MET A 1 -8.36 -10.05 -43.18
C MET A 1 -8.51 -10.57 -41.73
N LEU A 2 -7.79 -11.63 -41.34
CA LEU A 2 -7.88 -12.28 -40.01
C LEU A 2 -6.74 -11.85 -39.07
N VAL A 3 -5.51 -11.79 -39.60
CA VAL A 3 -4.31 -11.40 -38.86
C VAL A 3 -4.40 -10.01 -38.20
N PRO A 4 -4.94 -8.96 -38.85
CA PRO A 4 -5.10 -7.65 -38.21
C PRO A 4 -6.12 -7.66 -37.05
N ARG A 5 -7.17 -8.47 -37.17
CA ARG A 5 -8.19 -8.61 -36.11
C ARG A 5 -7.63 -9.33 -34.89
N LEU A 6 -6.86 -10.40 -35.11
CA LEU A 6 -6.16 -11.12 -34.05
C LEU A 6 -5.16 -10.23 -33.32
N ARG A 7 -4.38 -9.41 -34.06
CA ARG A 7 -3.46 -8.43 -33.44
C ARG A 7 -4.20 -7.40 -32.58
N ARG A 8 -5.34 -6.89 -33.05
CA ARG A 8 -6.16 -5.94 -32.29
C ARG A 8 -6.69 -6.58 -31.01
N TYR A 9 -7.20 -7.81 -31.10
CA TYR A 9 -7.71 -8.55 -29.94
C TYR A 9 -6.61 -8.82 -28.91
N ALA A 10 -5.43 -9.27 -29.35
CA ALA A 10 -4.28 -9.48 -28.48
C ALA A 10 -3.87 -8.20 -27.73
N ALA A 11 -3.84 -7.05 -28.42
CA ALA A 11 -3.55 -5.76 -27.79
C ALA A 11 -4.61 -5.37 -26.73
N THR A 12 -5.90 -5.61 -27.01
CA THR A 12 -6.98 -5.35 -26.05
C THR A 12 -6.87 -6.25 -24.81
N VAL A 13 -6.55 -7.53 -24.99
CA VAL A 13 -6.34 -8.48 -23.88
C VAL A 13 -5.16 -8.06 -23.02
N ASP A 14 -4.02 -7.70 -23.63
CA ASP A 14 -2.84 -7.22 -22.90
C ASP A 14 -3.15 -5.95 -22.08
N LEU A 15 -3.83 -4.98 -22.68
CA LEU A 15 -4.23 -3.76 -21.99
C LEU A 15 -5.17 -4.04 -20.80
N THR A 16 -6.10 -4.98 -20.98
CA THR A 16 -7.04 -5.40 -19.92
C THR A 16 -6.30 -6.07 -18.76
N ILE A 17 -5.37 -6.98 -19.07
CA ILE A 17 -4.52 -7.64 -18.06
C ILE A 17 -3.72 -6.60 -17.26
N ARG A 18 -3.14 -5.60 -17.93
CA ARG A 18 -2.40 -4.51 -17.27
C ARG A 18 -3.30 -3.68 -16.37
N LEU A 19 -4.51 -3.32 -16.82
CA LEU A 19 -5.45 -2.54 -16.03
C LEU A 19 -5.93 -3.30 -14.80
N VAL A 20 -6.28 -4.58 -14.95
CA VAL A 20 -6.66 -5.45 -13.82
C VAL A 20 -5.51 -5.59 -12.83
N SER A 21 -4.30 -5.82 -13.33
CA SER A 21 -3.08 -5.90 -12.50
C SER A 21 -2.82 -4.60 -11.74
N LYS A 22 -2.92 -3.44 -12.40
CA LYS A 22 -2.80 -2.12 -11.75
C LYS A 22 -3.86 -1.91 -10.68
N HIS A 23 -5.11 -2.28 -10.95
CA HIS A 23 -6.19 -2.16 -9.99
C HIS A 23 -5.99 -3.08 -8.77
N ALA A 24 -5.54 -4.31 -9.00
CA ALA A 24 -5.19 -5.25 -7.94
C ALA A 24 -4.04 -4.72 -7.07
N LEU A 25 -2.99 -4.20 -7.71
CA LEU A 25 -1.85 -3.58 -7.04
C LEU A 25 -2.29 -2.37 -6.20
N ALA A 26 -3.09 -1.46 -6.76
CA ALA A 26 -3.65 -0.32 -6.04
C ALA A 26 -4.52 -0.76 -4.84
N ARG A 27 -5.27 -1.85 -4.97
CA ARG A 27 -6.05 -2.43 -3.86
C ARG A 27 -5.13 -2.97 -2.75
N VAL A 28 -4.04 -3.66 -3.10
CA VAL A 28 -3.04 -4.13 -2.13
C VAL A 28 -2.35 -2.95 -1.43
N HIS A 29 -1.90 -1.94 -2.18
CA HIS A 29 -1.30 -0.74 -1.61
C HIS A 29 -2.27 0.01 -0.70
N ARG A 30 -3.54 0.19 -1.10
CA ARG A 30 -4.55 0.82 -0.24
C ARG A 30 -4.76 0.08 1.07
N ARG A 31 -4.82 -1.26 1.03
CA ARG A 31 -4.92 -2.09 2.25
C ARG A 31 -3.69 -1.93 3.14
N LYS A 32 -2.49 -1.99 2.56
CA LYS A 32 -1.23 -1.82 3.30
C LYS A 32 -1.12 -0.42 3.90
N PHE A 33 -1.44 0.61 3.11
CA PHE A 33 -1.46 1.99 3.55
C PHE A 33 -2.45 2.19 4.69
N LYS A 34 -3.70 1.72 4.56
CA LYS A 34 -4.70 1.82 5.63
C LYS A 34 -4.23 1.16 6.93
N LYS A 35 -3.59 -0.01 6.83
CA LYS A 35 -3.04 -0.72 8.01
C LYS A 35 -1.91 0.07 8.67
N ILE A 36 -0.98 0.61 7.90
CA ILE A 36 0.16 1.41 8.41
C ILE A 36 -0.34 2.71 9.02
N TYR A 37 -1.23 3.41 8.30
CA TYR A 37 -1.79 4.69 8.72
C TYR A 37 -2.63 4.57 9.98
N GLY A 38 -3.43 3.50 10.12
CA GLY A 38 -4.15 3.21 11.36
C GLY A 38 -3.20 3.11 12.55
N LYS A 39 -2.16 2.26 12.45
CA LYS A 39 -1.16 2.13 13.52
C LYS A 39 -0.43 3.43 13.83
N LEU A 40 -0.17 4.25 12.83
CA LEU A 40 0.50 5.53 13.00
C LEU A 40 -0.38 6.51 13.78
N ILE A 41 -1.67 6.55 13.47
CA ILE A 41 -2.65 7.34 14.24
C ILE A 41 -2.75 6.80 15.66
N ASP A 42 -2.92 5.49 15.84
CA ASP A 42 -3.01 4.91 17.20
C ASP A 42 -1.77 5.28 18.03
N THR A 43 -0.57 5.26 17.44
CA THR A 43 0.67 5.65 18.14
C THR A 43 0.76 7.15 18.41
N TRP A 44 0.11 7.97 17.57
CA TRP A 44 0.02 9.41 17.78
C TRP A 44 -0.94 9.71 18.93
N ASP A 45 -2.07 9.01 18.99
CA ASP A 45 -3.03 9.12 20.09
C ASP A 45 -2.38 8.70 21.42
N ASP A 46 -1.63 7.57 21.45
CA ASP A 46 -0.82 7.15 22.61
C ASP A 46 0.16 8.25 23.08
N TYR A 47 0.66 9.08 22.15
CA TYR A 47 1.59 10.17 22.48
C TYR A 47 0.84 11.39 23.03
N GLU A 48 -0.31 11.72 22.47
CA GLU A 48 -1.15 12.82 22.97
C GLU A 48 -1.74 12.52 24.36
N ASP A 49 -2.02 11.24 24.65
CA ASP A 49 -2.50 10.76 25.95
C ASP A 49 -1.37 10.56 26.98
N ASP A 50 -0.14 11.02 26.70
CA ASP A 50 1.06 10.84 27.53
C ASP A 50 1.42 9.37 27.84
N GLU A 51 0.86 8.39 27.12
CA GLU A 51 1.17 6.96 27.30
C GLU A 51 2.57 6.60 26.77
N ILE A 52 3.05 7.34 25.77
CA ILE A 52 4.41 7.22 25.25
C ILE A 52 5.14 8.55 25.24
N THR A 53 6.44 8.50 25.50
CA THR A 53 7.29 9.70 25.48
C THR A 53 7.69 10.10 24.05
N THR A 54 8.10 11.36 23.89
CA THR A 54 8.63 11.89 22.62
C THR A 54 9.81 11.08 22.07
N THR A 55 10.56 10.38 22.94
CA THR A 55 11.67 9.50 22.51
C THR A 55 11.20 8.14 22.00
N GLN A 56 10.03 7.67 22.43
CA GLN A 56 9.45 6.38 22.07
C GLN A 56 8.62 6.47 20.78
N LEU A 57 7.96 7.61 20.53
CA LEU A 57 7.16 7.84 19.33
C LEU A 57 7.94 7.57 18.02
N PRO A 58 9.15 8.13 17.77
CA PRO A 58 9.92 7.84 16.57
C PRO A 58 10.34 6.37 16.44
N ARG A 59 10.64 5.70 17.55
CA ARG A 59 10.99 4.27 17.56
C ARG A 59 9.80 3.43 17.14
N ARG A 60 8.62 3.67 17.72
CA ARG A 60 7.37 2.99 17.33
C ARG A 60 7.03 3.23 15.85
N CYS A 61 7.17 4.47 15.37
CA CYS A 61 7.00 4.79 13.95
C CYS A 61 7.96 4.03 13.03
N SER A 62 9.22 3.85 13.45
CA SER A 62 10.21 3.04 12.72
C SER A 62 9.77 1.58 12.59
N HIS A 63 9.25 0.97 13.66
CA HIS A 63 8.71 -0.40 13.62
C HIS A 63 7.45 -0.49 12.73
N ILE A 64 6.58 0.51 12.75
CA ILE A 64 5.38 0.56 11.87
C ILE A 64 5.77 0.62 10.39
N ALA A 65 6.81 1.39 10.06
CA ALA A 65 7.35 1.47 8.71
C ALA A 65 8.11 0.20 8.28
N GLY A 66 8.39 -0.72 9.22
CA GLY A 66 9.22 -1.90 8.98
C GLY A 66 10.72 -1.58 8.85
N LEU A 67 11.15 -0.45 9.41
CA LEU A 67 12.54 0.03 9.43
C LEU A 67 13.22 -0.22 10.78
N GLY A 68 12.45 -0.54 11.83
CA GLY A 68 12.97 -0.96 13.12
C GLY A 68 13.36 -2.43 13.09
N SER A 69 14.68 -2.70 13.14
CA SER A 69 15.20 -4.01 13.57
C SER A 69 14.71 -4.30 14.98
N ASP A 70 14.42 -5.58 15.26
CA ASP A 70 14.33 -6.11 16.63
C ASP A 70 15.58 -5.73 17.45
#